data_AF-A0A962KGD6-F1
#
_entry.id   AF-A0A962KGD6-F1
#
_cell.length_a   1.000
_cell.length_b   1.000
_cell.length_c   1.000
_cell.angle_alpha   90.00
_cell.angle_beta   90.00
_cell.angle_gamma   90.00
#
_symmetry.space_group_name_H-M   'P 1'
#
loop_
_entity.id
_entity.type
_entity.pdbx_description
1 polymer ?
#
loop_
_entity_poly.entity_id
_entity_poly.type
_entity_poly.pdbx_seq_one_letter_code
_entity_poly.pdbx_strand_id
1 'polypeptide(L)' 'SAHGIWLLAHDQELFMPYDEFPWFKDQPVKVIMNVEEQSPGHFYWPAIDVDLTKEIIEHPERFPNKAKST' A
#
# COMPACT_ATOMS: atom_id res chain seq x y z
N SER A 1 -7.59 -2.41 -10.74
CA SER A 1 -8.29 -3.69 -10.47
C SER A 1 -9.54 -3.37 -9.65
N ALA A 2 -10.58 -4.21 -9.69
CA ALA A 2 -11.76 -4.03 -8.85
C ALA A 2 -11.50 -4.36 -7.36
N HIS A 3 -10.40 -5.06 -7.06
CA HIS A 3 -10.15 -5.67 -5.74
C HIS A 3 -8.92 -5.15 -5.00
N GLY A 4 -8.15 -4.22 -5.59
CA GLY A 4 -6.91 -3.73 -4.99
C GLY A 4 -6.09 -2.87 -5.93
N ILE A 5 -4.91 -2.50 -5.45
CA ILE A 5 -3.89 -1.75 -6.20
C ILE A 5 -2.68 -2.64 -6.50
N TRP A 6 -1.95 -2.30 -7.55
CA TRP A 6 -0.66 -2.91 -7.87
C TRP A 6 0.43 -1.86 -7.67
N LEU A 7 1.51 -2.25 -7.03
CA LEU A 7 2.73 -1.47 -6.90
C LEU A 7 3.85 -2.16 -7.67
N LEU A 8 4.43 -1.47 -8.63
CA LEU A 8 5.63 -1.92 -9.33
C LEU A 8 6.85 -1.31 -8.64
N ALA A 9 7.70 -2.14 -8.03
CA ALA A 9 8.92 -1.71 -7.35
C ALA A 9 10.07 -2.64 -7.72
N HIS A 10 11.17 -2.09 -8.26
CA HIS A 10 12.37 -2.83 -8.67
C HIS A 10 12.05 -4.08 -9.52
N ASP A 11 11.27 -3.90 -10.59
CA ASP A 11 10.79 -4.96 -11.51
C ASP A 11 9.92 -6.05 -10.85
N GLN A 12 9.44 -5.83 -9.63
CA GLN A 12 8.50 -6.71 -8.94
C GLN A 12 7.12 -6.05 -8.84
N GLU A 13 6.09 -6.78 -9.27
CA GLU A 13 4.70 -6.40 -9.07
C GLU A 13 4.20 -6.94 -7.73
N LEU A 14 3.72 -6.03 -6.87
CA LEU A 14 3.17 -6.31 -5.56
C LEU A 14 1.67 -5.99 -5.58
N PHE A 15 0.83 -7.01 -5.38
CA PHE A 15 -0.62 -6.81 -5.28
C PHE A 15 -1.04 -6.49 -3.85
N MET A 16 -1.75 -5.38 -3.68
CA MET A 16 -2.32 -4.95 -2.41
C MET A 16 -3.85 -5.01 -2.49
N PRO A 17 -4.48 -6.11 -2.03
CA PRO A 17 -5.94 -6.24 -2.02
C PRO A 17 -6.58 -5.29 -1.00
N TYR A 18 -7.76 -4.74 -1.31
CA TYR A 18 -8.45 -3.80 -0.41
C TYR A 18 -8.91 -4.43 0.91
N ASP A 19 -9.07 -5.75 0.97
CA ASP A 19 -9.40 -6.44 2.23
C ASP A 19 -8.22 -6.44 3.21
N GLU A 20 -6.99 -6.33 2.71
CA GLU A 20 -5.76 -6.17 3.51
C GLU A 20 -5.34 -4.70 3.68
N PHE A 21 -5.52 -3.89 2.64
CA PHE A 21 -5.12 -2.48 2.58
C PHE A 21 -6.33 -1.56 2.31
N PRO A 22 -7.28 -1.44 3.25
CA PRO A 22 -8.55 -0.76 3.01
C PRO A 22 -8.41 0.74 2.77
N TRP A 23 -7.32 1.37 3.23
CA TRP A 23 -7.08 2.81 3.10
C TRP A 23 -7.01 3.30 1.66
N PHE A 24 -6.73 2.40 0.71
CA PHE A 24 -6.62 2.73 -0.71
C PHE A 24 -7.94 2.67 -1.49
N LYS A 25 -8.98 2.02 -0.94
CA LYS A 25 -10.20 1.65 -1.70
C LYS A 25 -10.94 2.82 -2.32
N ASP A 26 -11.08 3.92 -1.59
CA ASP A 26 -11.87 5.09 -2.00
C ASP A 26 -11.00 6.33 -2.27
N GLN A 27 -9.68 6.14 -2.43
CA GLN A 27 -8.75 7.25 -2.65
C GLN A 27 -8.71 7.66 -4.13
N PRO A 28 -8.61 8.97 -4.41
CA PRO A 28 -8.36 9.44 -5.77
C PRO A 28 -7.08 8.83 -6.35
N VAL A 29 -7.06 8.52 -7.65
CA VAL A 29 -5.86 7.96 -8.32
C VAL A 29 -4.62 8.83 -8.07
N LYS A 30 -4.76 10.16 -8.06
CA LYS A 30 -3.65 11.09 -7.75
C LYS A 30 -3.01 10.86 -6.37
N VAL A 31 -3.78 10.39 -5.39
CA VAL A 31 -3.30 10.07 -4.04
C VAL A 31 -2.53 8.75 -4.08
N ILE A 32 -3.08 7.73 -4.74
CA ILE A 32 -2.44 6.41 -4.89
C ILE A 32 -1.12 6.49 -5.67
N MET A 33 -1.08 7.32 -6.70
CA MET A 33 0.13 7.49 -7.54
C MET A 33 1.22 8.31 -6.84
N ASN A 34 0.90 9.03 -5.76
CA ASN A 34 1.86 9.81 -4.99
C ASN A 34 2.55 8.95 -3.93
N VAL A 35 3.20 7.88 -4.39
CA VAL A 35 4.01 6.98 -3.57
C VAL A 35 5.47 7.42 -3.58
N GLU A 36 6.09 7.44 -2.40
CA GLU A 36 7.52 7.73 -2.21
C GLU A 36 8.22 6.49 -1.68
N GLU A 37 9.30 6.06 -2.32
CA GLU A 37 10.18 5.02 -1.77
C GLU A 37 11.29 5.68 -0.94
N GLN A 38 11.09 5.77 0.38
CA GLN A 38 12.02 6.47 1.29
C GLN A 38 13.37 5.74 1.43
N SER A 39 13.34 4.42 1.33
CA SER A 39 14.48 3.52 1.21
C SER A 39 14.04 2.25 0.48
N PRO A 40 14.95 1.44 -0.07
CA PRO A 40 14.57 0.26 -0.85
C PRO A 40 13.58 -0.65 -0.10
N GLY A 41 12.37 -0.81 -0.64
CA GLY A 41 11.29 -1.60 -0.04
C GLY A 41 10.49 -0.91 1.08
N HIS A 42 10.67 0.40 1.29
CA HIS A 42 9.89 1.22 2.22
C HIS A 42 9.11 2.28 1.45
N PHE A 43 7.80 2.08 1.36
CA PHE A 43 6.88 2.91 0.58
C PHE A 43 6.02 3.77 1.50
N TYR A 44 5.89 5.05 1.16
CA TYR A 44 5.12 6.02 1.90
C TYR A 44 4.14 6.74 0.98
N TRP A 45 2.89 6.90 1.43
CA TRP A 45 1.86 7.70 0.77
C TRP A 45 1.52 8.92 1.63
N PRO A 46 2.18 10.08 1.42
CA PRO A 46 2.05 11.25 2.28
C PRO A 46 0.62 11.79 2.43
N ALA A 47 -0.20 11.66 1.38
CA ALA A 47 -1.54 12.24 1.37
C ALA A 47 -2.55 11.49 2.24
N ILE A 48 -2.27 10.24 2.61
CA ILE A 48 -3.13 9.40 3.47
C ILE A 48 -2.40 8.88 4.70
N ASP A 49 -1.15 9.31 4.90
CA ASP A 49 -0.28 8.92 6.00
C ASP A 49 -0.17 7.40 6.17
N VAL A 50 0.10 6.70 5.06
CA VAL A 50 0.29 5.24 5.04
C VAL A 50 1.74 4.93 4.73
N ASP A 51 2.40 4.23 5.63
CA ASP A 51 3.71 3.61 5.44
C ASP A 51 3.57 2.09 5.31
N LEU A 52 4.25 1.50 4.32
CA LEU A 52 4.28 0.06 4.10
C LEU A 52 5.69 -0.38 3.74
N THR A 53 6.12 -1.50 4.30
CA THR A 53 7.31 -2.20 3.83
C THR A 53 6.92 -3.28 2.83
N LYS A 54 7.87 -3.68 1.99
CA LYS A 54 7.72 -4.84 1.10
C LYS A 54 7.28 -6.09 1.87
N GLU A 55 7.83 -6.32 3.07
CA GLU A 55 7.46 -7.47 3.90
C GLU A 55 5.98 -7.43 4.33
N ILE A 56 5.45 -6.26 4.68
CA ILE A 56 4.02 -6.11 5.02
C ILE A 56 3.15 -6.42 3.79
N ILE A 57 3.59 -6.00 2.60
CA ILE A 57 2.83 -6.24 1.36
C ILE A 57 2.84 -7.73 0.98
N GLU A 58 3.97 -8.42 1.15
CA GLU A 58 4.12 -9.85 0.85
C GLU A 58 3.49 -10.77 1.91
N HIS A 59 3.47 -10.33 3.17
CA HIS A 59 3.03 -11.11 4.33
C HIS A 59 2.11 -10.30 5.28
N PRO A 60 0.96 -9.79 4.79
CA PRO A 60 0.07 -8.95 5.61
C PRO A 60 -0.45 -9.68 6.86
N GLU A 61 -0.54 -11.01 6.83
CA GLU A 61 -0.98 -11.85 7.96
C GLU A 61 -0.05 -11.77 9.18
N ARG A 62 1.22 -11.37 9.00
CA ARG A 62 2.18 -11.15 10.10
C ARG A 62 1.93 -9.82 10.83
N PHE A 63 1.15 -8.92 10.24
CA PHE A 63 0.90 -7.57 10.72
C PHE A 63 -0.61 -7.32 10.84
N PRO A 64 -1.30 -7.96 11.80
CA PRO A 64 -2.77 -7.93 11.88
C PRO A 64 -3.35 -6.55 12.25
N ASN A 65 -2.51 -5.62 12.70
CA ASN A 65 -2.94 -4.27 13.05
C ASN A 65 -3.16 -3.43 11.79
N LYS A 66 -4.34 -3.59 11.19
CA LYS A 66 -4.82 -2.68 10.16
C LYS A 66 -5.16 -1.35 10.84
N ALA A 67 -4.45 -0.28 10.48
CA ALA A 67 -4.87 1.08 10.82
C ALA A 67 -6.37 1.26 10.49
N LYS A 68 -7.12 1.98 11.32
CA LYS A 68 -8.54 2.19 11.06
C LYS A 68 -8.69 3.35 10.08
N SER A 69 -9.53 3.20 9.06
CA SER A 69 -10.00 4.34 8.30
C SER A 69 -10.67 5.31 9.27
N THR A 70 -10.15 6.53 9.39
CA THR A 70 -10.76 7.59 10.21
C THR A 70 -11.96 8.18 9.49
#